data_AF-A0A970YMH4-F1
#
_entry.id   AF-A0A970YMH4-F1
#
_cell.length_a   1.000
_cell.length_b   1.000
_cell.length_c   1.000
_cell.angle_alpha   90.00
_cell.angle_beta   90.00
_cell.angle_gamma   90.00
#
_symmetry.space_group_name_H-M   'P 1'
#
loop_
_entity.id
_entity.type
_entity.pdbx_description
1 polymer ?
#
loop_
_entity_poly.entity_id
_entity_poly.type
_entity_poly.pdbx_seq_one_letter_code
_entity_poly.pdbx_strand_id
1 'polypeptide(L)'
;MNAYKTMLKTELKLSLRGMDMLIFAIIMPLVVLVVLGIIYGNKPAFEGAAYTFIEQSFGALSTIAICAGGVMGLPLVVSDYRGKQILKRFKVTPVSPGMILIVEVTMYFLYALVSLLTLFAVAAIFFGFRMQGGILQFILGWMLVMISMFSIGMMVGGIAKNAKIAGIIASALYFPMLIFSGATLP
;
A
#
# COMPACT_ATOMS: atom_id res chain seq x y z
N MET A 1 12.67 -14.86 -19.94
CA MET A 1 12.44 -13.49 -19.40
C MET A 1 11.22 -12.75 -19.97
N ASN A 2 10.55 -13.27 -21.01
CA ASN A 2 9.37 -12.62 -21.61
C ASN A 2 8.05 -12.89 -20.84
N ALA A 3 7.87 -14.08 -20.26
CA ALA A 3 6.63 -14.45 -19.58
C ALA A 3 6.28 -13.54 -18.38
N TYR A 4 7.25 -13.27 -17.49
CA TYR A 4 7.06 -12.39 -16.34
C TYR A 4 6.69 -10.96 -16.77
N LYS A 5 7.40 -10.38 -17.74
CA LYS A 5 7.10 -9.03 -18.25
C LYS A 5 5.72 -8.96 -18.89
N THR A 6 5.33 -9.97 -19.66
CA THR A 6 4.00 -10.03 -20.29
C THR A 6 2.90 -10.17 -19.23
N MET A 7 3.10 -10.99 -18.20
CA MET A 7 2.16 -11.11 -17.09
C MET A 7 2.04 -9.81 -16.30
N LEU A 8 3.17 -9.21 -15.89
CA LEU A 8 3.17 -7.92 -15.19
C LEU A 8 2.45 -6.84 -15.99
N LYS A 9 2.71 -6.75 -17.30
CA LYS A 9 2.03 -5.77 -18.16
C LYS A 9 0.51 -6.02 -18.25
N THR A 10 0.11 -7.29 -18.27
CA THR A 10 -1.30 -7.67 -18.35
C THR A 10 -2.03 -7.37 -17.04
N GLU A 11 -1.45 -7.76 -15.90
CA GLU A 11 -2.00 -7.49 -14.58
C GLU A 11 -2.04 -6.00 -14.28
N LEU A 12 -0.98 -5.26 -14.62
CA LEU A 12 -0.98 -3.80 -14.46
C LEU A 12 -2.07 -3.15 -15.30
N LYS A 13 -2.27 -3.60 -16.56
CA LYS A 13 -3.36 -3.09 -17.40
C LYS A 13 -4.74 -3.45 -16.85
N LEU A 14 -4.90 -4.65 -16.29
CA LEU A 14 -6.13 -5.10 -15.66
C LEU A 14 -6.44 -4.28 -14.40
N SER A 15 -5.44 -4.09 -13.55
CA SER A 15 -5.50 -3.30 -12.33
C SER A 15 -5.85 -1.84 -12.61
N LEU A 16 -5.18 -1.21 -13.58
CA LEU A 16 -5.50 0.15 -14.03
C LEU A 16 -6.94 0.28 -14.54
N ARG A 17 -7.48 -0.78 -15.19
CA ARG A 17 -8.88 -0.83 -15.63
C ARG A 17 -9.87 -1.05 -14.49
N GLY A 18 -9.47 -1.80 -13.46
CA GLY A 18 -10.28 -2.01 -12.27
C GLY A 18 -10.48 -0.74 -11.44
N MET A 19 -9.56 0.24 -11.55
CA MET A 19 -9.53 1.55 -10.88
C MET A 19 -9.53 1.54 -9.35
N ASP A 20 -10.03 0.48 -8.72
CA ASP A 20 -10.16 0.34 -7.27
C ASP A 20 -8.82 0.63 -6.56
N MET A 21 -7.77 -0.07 -6.97
CA MET A 21 -6.47 0.11 -6.36
C MET A 21 -5.83 1.48 -6.67
N LEU A 22 -6.07 2.05 -7.84
CA LEU A 22 -5.60 3.42 -8.15
C LEU A 22 -6.23 4.45 -7.22
N ILE A 23 -7.53 4.32 -6.99
CA ILE A 23 -8.28 5.25 -6.15
C ILE A 23 -7.80 5.13 -4.71
N PHE A 24 -7.77 3.92 -4.15
CA PHE A 24 -7.41 3.72 -2.74
C PHE A 24 -5.92 3.87 -2.45
N ALA A 25 -5.04 3.43 -3.35
CA ALA A 25 -3.60 3.47 -3.09
C ALA A 25 -2.95 4.80 -3.46
N ILE A 26 -3.50 5.58 -4.42
CA ILE A 26 -2.87 6.83 -4.88
C ILE A 26 -3.76 8.05 -4.60
N ILE A 27 -5.02 8.02 -5.02
CA ILE A 27 -5.90 9.21 -4.93
C ILE A 27 -6.25 9.51 -3.47
N MET A 28 -6.63 8.49 -2.69
CA MET A 28 -7.04 8.69 -1.29
C MET A 28 -5.93 9.32 -0.42
N PRO A 29 -4.68 8.81 -0.40
CA PRO A 29 -3.60 9.45 0.36
C PRO A 29 -3.36 10.91 -0.05
N LEU A 30 -3.44 11.21 -1.36
CA LEU A 30 -3.30 12.57 -1.88
C LEU A 30 -4.42 13.49 -1.40
N VAL A 31 -5.67 13.02 -1.45
CA VAL A 31 -6.82 13.80 -0.94
C VAL A 31 -6.65 14.08 0.55
N VAL A 32 -6.25 13.08 1.34
CA VAL A 32 -6.01 13.27 2.78
C VAL A 32 -4.88 14.26 3.02
N LEU A 33 -3.77 14.16 2.28
CA LEU A 33 -2.66 15.12 2.36
C LEU A 33 -3.13 16.55 2.05
N VAL A 34 -3.89 16.75 0.98
CA VAL A 34 -4.38 18.08 0.58
C VAL A 34 -5.33 18.65 1.64
N VAL A 35 -6.25 17.83 2.16
CA VAL A 35 -7.18 18.25 3.23
C VAL A 35 -6.41 18.64 4.49
N LEU A 36 -5.47 17.81 4.94
CA LEU A 36 -4.63 18.13 6.10
C LEU A 36 -3.79 19.39 5.85
N GLY A 37 -3.28 19.56 4.64
CA GLY A 37 -2.52 20.73 4.26
C GLY A 37 -3.34 22.02 4.25
N ILE A 38 -4.60 21.97 3.82
CA ILE A 38 -5.51 23.14 3.87
C ILE A 38 -5.87 23.49 5.32
N ILE A 39 -6.10 22.50 6.18
CA ILE A 39 -6.55 22.72 7.58
C ILE A 39 -5.39 23.13 8.50
N TYR A 40 -4.23 22.48 8.33
CA TYR A 40 -3.10 22.58 9.26
C TYR A 40 -1.86 23.24 8.66
N GLY A 41 -1.77 23.47 7.35
CA GLY A 41 -0.75 24.25 6.64
C GLY A 41 0.56 24.50 7.39
N ASN A 42 0.67 25.68 8.01
CA ASN A 42 1.86 26.13 8.74
C ASN A 42 1.75 26.01 10.28
N LYS A 43 0.77 25.27 10.79
CA LYS A 43 0.63 25.06 12.24
C LYS A 43 1.72 24.09 12.73
N PRO A 44 2.41 24.43 13.83
CA PRO A 44 3.34 23.51 14.46
C PRO A 44 2.58 22.27 14.96
N ALA A 45 3.24 21.11 14.95
CA ALA A 45 2.64 19.84 15.35
C ALA A 45 2.12 19.84 16.81
N PHE A 46 2.79 20.57 17.70
CA PHE A 46 2.37 20.87 19.06
C PHE A 46 2.91 22.26 19.47
N GLU A 47 2.40 22.86 20.55
CA GLU A 47 2.90 24.15 21.04
C GLU A 47 4.40 24.06 21.35
N GLY A 48 5.24 24.78 20.59
CA GLY A 48 6.70 24.75 20.71
C GLY A 48 7.44 23.79 19.77
N ALA A 49 6.75 23.09 18.86
CA ALA A 49 7.40 22.20 17.89
C ALA A 49 8.16 22.96 16.79
N ALA A 50 9.35 22.46 16.43
CA ALA A 50 10.14 22.95 15.30
C ALA A 50 9.70 22.39 13.93
N TYR A 51 8.65 21.56 13.92
CA TYR A 51 8.12 20.90 12.73
C TYR A 51 6.59 21.04 12.64
N THR A 52 6.10 21.00 11.41
CA THR A 52 4.69 21.18 11.06
C THR A 52 3.89 19.88 11.24
N PHE A 53 2.57 20.00 11.37
CA PHE A 53 1.67 18.83 11.43
C PHE A 53 1.76 17.96 10.17
N ILE A 54 2.01 18.56 9.01
CA ILE A 54 2.24 17.86 7.74
C ILE A 54 3.52 17.03 7.82
N GLU A 55 4.60 17.58 8.40
CA GLU A 55 5.86 16.87 8.55
C GLU A 55 5.75 15.64 9.46
N GLN A 56 4.98 15.75 10.55
CA GLN A 56 4.66 14.62 11.42
C GLN A 56 3.82 13.56 10.71
N SER A 57 2.77 13.99 10.01
CA SER A 57 1.77 13.10 9.40
C SER A 57 2.28 12.43 8.12
N PHE A 58 3.34 12.94 7.50
CA PHE A 58 3.87 12.44 6.23
C PHE A 58 4.23 10.94 6.30
N GLY A 59 4.82 10.51 7.41
CA GLY A 59 5.12 9.09 7.66
C GLY A 59 3.87 8.22 7.59
N ALA A 60 2.82 8.59 8.32
CA ALA A 60 1.55 7.87 8.31
C ALA A 60 0.93 7.86 6.90
N LEU A 61 0.83 9.02 6.23
CA LEU A 61 0.26 9.16 4.89
C LEU A 61 0.98 8.27 3.86
N SER A 62 2.31 8.17 3.94
CA SER A 62 3.11 7.35 3.03
C SER A 62 2.86 5.84 3.14
N THR A 63 2.32 5.40 4.29
CA THR A 63 2.01 3.99 4.55
C THR A 63 0.59 3.59 4.19
N ILE A 64 -0.32 4.55 3.95
CA ILE A 64 -1.72 4.25 3.58
C ILE A 64 -1.78 3.37 2.33
N ALA A 65 -0.98 3.69 1.31
CA ALA A 65 -0.90 2.90 0.08
C ALA A 65 -0.42 1.46 0.33
N ILE A 66 0.54 1.29 1.25
CA ILE A 66 1.03 -0.02 1.67
C ILE A 66 -0.06 -0.79 2.38
N CYS A 67 -0.82 -0.17 3.28
CA CYS A 67 -1.85 -0.86 4.04
C CYS A 67 -3.06 -1.24 3.16
N ALA A 68 -3.51 -0.30 2.31
CA ALA A 68 -4.57 -0.56 1.33
C ALA A 68 -4.17 -1.68 0.37
N GLY A 69 -2.93 -1.64 -0.14
CA GLY A 69 -2.42 -2.67 -1.04
C GLY A 69 -2.15 -4.01 -0.36
N GLY A 70 -1.41 -3.98 0.73
CA GLY A 70 -0.88 -5.17 1.41
C GLY A 70 -1.90 -5.92 2.25
N VAL A 71 -2.70 -5.22 3.04
CA VAL A 71 -3.65 -5.86 3.97
C VAL A 71 -5.03 -5.99 3.36
N MET A 72 -5.45 -5.08 2.48
CA MET A 72 -6.79 -5.14 1.87
C MET A 72 -6.76 -5.66 0.43
N GLY A 73 -5.85 -5.24 -0.44
CA GLY A 73 -5.85 -5.69 -1.85
C GLY A 73 -5.30 -7.11 -2.03
N LEU A 74 -4.04 -7.31 -1.67
CA LEU A 74 -3.26 -8.52 -1.93
C LEU A 74 -3.93 -9.82 -1.41
N PRO A 75 -4.52 -9.89 -0.19
CA PRO A 75 -5.12 -11.11 0.30
C PRO A 75 -6.38 -11.51 -0.47
N LEU A 76 -7.16 -10.53 -0.90
CA LEU A 76 -8.37 -10.76 -1.70
C LEU A 76 -7.99 -11.33 -3.07
N VAL A 77 -6.99 -10.77 -3.75
CA VAL A 77 -6.53 -11.27 -5.06
C VAL A 77 -5.97 -12.69 -4.93
N VAL A 78 -5.10 -12.94 -3.95
CA VAL A 78 -4.47 -14.26 -3.74
C VAL A 78 -5.52 -15.32 -3.39
N SER A 79 -6.47 -15.00 -2.52
CA SER A 79 -7.53 -15.94 -2.13
C SER A 79 -8.56 -16.16 -3.24
N ASP A 80 -8.80 -15.19 -4.12
CA ASP A 80 -9.65 -15.35 -5.30
C ASP A 80 -8.99 -16.27 -6.34
N TYR A 81 -7.70 -16.10 -6.62
CA TYR A 81 -6.94 -17.01 -7.50
C TYR A 81 -6.93 -18.43 -6.97
N ARG A 82 -6.87 -18.61 -5.64
CA ARG A 82 -6.98 -19.92 -5.01
C ARG A 82 -8.38 -20.48 -5.10
N GLY A 83 -9.41 -19.67 -4.81
CA GLY A 83 -10.82 -20.05 -4.89
C GLY A 83 -11.20 -20.53 -6.29
N LYS A 84 -10.82 -19.77 -7.32
CA LYS A 84 -11.06 -20.10 -8.75
C LYS A 84 -10.17 -21.21 -9.29
N GLN A 85 -9.31 -21.82 -8.45
CA GLN A 85 -8.35 -22.87 -8.82
C GLN A 85 -7.40 -22.44 -9.95
N ILE A 86 -7.22 -21.13 -10.17
CA ILE A 86 -6.35 -20.58 -11.20
C ILE A 86 -4.90 -21.02 -10.94
N LEU A 87 -4.48 -21.01 -9.67
CA LEU A 87 -3.17 -21.52 -9.24
C LEU A 87 -2.94 -22.99 -9.59
N LYS A 88 -3.99 -23.84 -9.64
CA LYS A 88 -3.86 -25.25 -10.08
C LYS A 88 -3.75 -25.36 -11.60
N ARG A 89 -4.47 -24.51 -12.34
CA ARG A 89 -4.37 -24.46 -13.82
C ARG A 89 -2.96 -24.03 -14.25
N PHE A 90 -2.32 -23.12 -13.52
CA PHE A 90 -0.95 -22.73 -13.82
C PHE A 90 0.06 -23.86 -13.60
N LYS A 91 -0.19 -24.85 -12.73
CA LYS A 91 0.71 -26.01 -12.56
C LYS A 91 0.85 -26.89 -13.81
N VAL A 92 -0.13 -26.86 -14.71
CA VAL A 92 -0.09 -27.60 -15.98
C VAL A 92 0.35 -26.73 -17.15
N THR A 93 0.73 -25.48 -16.90
CA THR A 93 1.32 -24.56 -17.87
C THR A 93 2.82 -24.41 -17.61
N PRO A 94 3.62 -23.94 -18.59
CA PRO A 94 5.04 -23.65 -18.38
C PRO A 94 5.32 -22.51 -17.37
N VAL A 95 4.29 -21.87 -16.80
CA VAL A 95 4.43 -20.79 -15.81
C VAL A 95 4.16 -21.29 -14.41
N SER A 96 5.09 -21.05 -13.49
CA SER A 96 4.94 -21.49 -12.10
C SER A 96 3.88 -20.65 -11.35
N PRO A 97 3.08 -21.26 -10.45
CA PRO A 97 2.10 -20.53 -9.63
C PRO A 97 2.71 -19.42 -8.77
N GLY A 98 3.97 -19.59 -8.34
CA GLY A 98 4.72 -18.57 -7.61
C GLY A 98 5.04 -17.33 -8.44
N MET A 99 5.14 -17.45 -9.76
CA MET A 99 5.41 -16.31 -10.64
C MET A 99 4.29 -15.27 -10.57
N ILE A 100 3.03 -15.70 -10.49
CA ILE A 100 1.87 -14.79 -10.38
C ILE A 100 1.88 -14.05 -9.05
N LEU A 101 2.19 -14.76 -7.96
CA LEU A 101 2.30 -14.13 -6.64
C LEU A 101 3.40 -13.06 -6.62
N ILE A 102 4.54 -13.33 -7.26
CA ILE A 102 5.62 -12.34 -7.39
C ILE A 102 5.19 -11.16 -8.26
N VAL A 103 4.45 -11.40 -9.34
CA VAL A 103 3.90 -10.34 -10.20
C VAL A 103 2.97 -9.42 -9.42
N GLU A 104 2.04 -9.98 -8.63
CA GLU A 104 1.15 -9.21 -7.78
C GLU A 104 1.96 -8.38 -6.77
N VAL A 105 2.83 -9.01 -5.98
CA VAL A 105 3.68 -8.30 -5.01
C VAL A 105 4.48 -7.17 -5.67
N THR A 106 5.02 -7.40 -6.86
CA THR A 106 5.75 -6.35 -7.61
C THR A 106 4.83 -5.22 -8.06
N MET A 107 3.61 -5.53 -8.50
CA MET A 107 2.61 -4.53 -8.88
C MET A 107 2.22 -3.67 -7.66
N TYR A 108 1.92 -4.29 -6.52
CA TYR A 108 1.60 -3.59 -5.28
C TYR A 108 2.78 -2.74 -4.77
N PHE A 109 4.01 -3.23 -4.92
CA PHE A 109 5.23 -2.45 -4.67
C PHE A 109 5.30 -1.19 -5.55
N LEU A 110 5.05 -1.34 -6.86
CA LEU A 110 5.06 -0.20 -7.79
C LEU A 110 3.99 0.83 -7.44
N TYR A 111 2.78 0.40 -7.05
CA TYR A 111 1.74 1.33 -6.61
C TYR A 111 2.11 2.08 -5.34
N ALA A 112 2.67 1.40 -4.34
CA ALA A 112 3.15 2.04 -3.12
C ALA A 112 4.27 3.05 -3.42
N LEU A 113 5.20 2.70 -4.32
CA LEU A 113 6.28 3.59 -4.75
C LEU A 113 5.74 4.83 -5.48
N VAL A 114 4.81 4.65 -6.42
CA VAL A 114 4.18 5.77 -7.14
C VAL A 114 3.42 6.66 -6.19
N SER A 115 2.64 6.09 -5.25
CA SER A 115 1.96 6.86 -4.22
C SER A 115 2.94 7.68 -3.38
N LEU A 116 4.04 7.08 -2.91
CA LEU A 116 5.06 7.78 -2.13
C LEU A 116 5.65 8.97 -2.90
N LEU A 117 6.01 8.75 -4.17
CA LEU A 117 6.59 9.80 -5.01
C LEU A 117 5.58 10.95 -5.26
N THR A 118 4.32 10.62 -5.53
CA THR A 118 3.27 11.63 -5.74
C THR A 118 2.98 12.42 -4.46
N LEU A 119 2.90 11.75 -3.31
CA LEU A 119 2.74 12.40 -2.00
C LEU A 119 3.90 13.34 -1.71
N PHE A 120 5.13 12.88 -1.92
CA PHE A 120 6.32 13.70 -1.73
C PHE A 120 6.32 14.94 -2.64
N ALA A 121 6.00 14.77 -3.93
CA ALA A 121 5.94 15.87 -4.88
C ALA A 121 4.89 16.92 -4.47
N VAL A 122 3.69 16.49 -4.08
CA VAL A 122 2.62 17.40 -3.66
C VAL A 122 2.97 18.09 -2.34
N ALA A 123 3.50 17.35 -1.37
CA ALA A 123 3.92 17.92 -0.08
C ALA A 123 5.04 18.96 -0.26
N ALA A 124 6.03 18.68 -1.11
CA ALA A 124 7.15 19.59 -1.36
C ALA A 124 6.72 20.86 -2.13
N ILE A 125 5.90 20.73 -3.17
CA ILE A 125 5.51 21.85 -4.04
C ILE A 125 4.49 22.77 -3.36
N PHE A 126 3.46 22.20 -2.73
CA PHE A 126 2.33 22.99 -2.21
C PHE A 126 2.52 23.41 -0.75
N PHE A 127 3.23 22.62 0.05
CA PHE A 127 3.34 22.83 1.50
C PHE A 127 4.77 23.08 1.97
N GLY A 128 5.75 23.17 1.06
CA GLY A 128 7.14 23.45 1.41
C GLY A 128 7.76 22.40 2.33
N PHE A 129 7.26 21.16 2.29
CA PHE A 129 7.69 20.07 3.17
C PHE A 129 9.21 19.88 3.10
N ARG A 130 9.87 19.97 4.27
CA ARG A 130 11.28 19.65 4.42
C ARG A 130 11.41 18.45 5.34
N MET A 131 11.88 17.34 4.78
CA MET A 131 12.11 16.15 5.58
C MET A 131 13.25 16.41 6.57
N GLN A 132 12.90 16.64 7.83
CA GLN A 132 13.86 16.81 8.92
C GLN A 132 14.33 15.42 9.39
N GLY A 133 15.52 15.01 8.97
CA GLY A 133 16.12 13.73 9.38
C GLY A 133 16.81 12.98 8.23
N GLY A 134 17.18 11.72 8.50
CA GLY A 134 17.83 10.86 7.52
C GLY A 134 16.84 10.24 6.54
N ILE A 135 16.88 10.66 5.28
CA ILE A 135 16.08 10.07 4.18
C ILE A 135 16.28 8.55 4.12
N LEU A 136 17.51 8.07 4.38
CA LEU A 136 17.81 6.64 4.41
C LEU A 136 17.03 5.89 5.50
N GLN A 137 16.91 6.47 6.70
CA GLN A 137 16.16 5.86 7.81
C GLN A 137 14.67 5.78 7.47
N PHE A 138 14.13 6.82 6.83
CA PHE A 138 12.75 6.82 6.35
C PHE A 138 12.50 5.73 5.31
N ILE A 139 13.36 5.61 4.29
CA ILE A 139 13.21 4.57 3.25
C ILE A 139 13.30 3.18 3.86
N LEU A 140 14.22 2.96 4.79
CA LEU A 140 14.35 1.67 5.50
C LEU A 140 13.11 1.35 6.33
N GLY A 141 12.58 2.33 7.07
CA GLY A 141 11.34 2.17 7.84
C GLY A 141 10.14 1.87 6.94
N TRP A 142 10.02 2.61 5.84
CA TRP A 142 8.96 2.40 4.83
C TRP A 142 9.06 1.02 4.16
N MET A 143 10.26 0.57 3.80
CA MET A 143 10.48 -0.79 3.29
C MET A 143 10.14 -1.86 4.32
N LEU A 144 10.49 -1.66 5.60
CA LEU A 144 10.17 -2.58 6.68
C LEU A 144 8.64 -2.73 6.81
N VAL A 145 7.91 -1.62 6.87
CA VAL A 145 6.44 -1.61 6.93
C VAL A 145 5.86 -2.32 5.72
N MET A 146 6.39 -2.05 4.52
CA MET A 146 5.95 -2.72 3.30
C MET A 146 6.12 -4.23 3.36
N ILE A 147 7.31 -4.71 3.70
CA ILE A 147 7.61 -6.14 3.78
C ILE A 147 6.71 -6.80 4.83
N SER A 148 6.53 -6.18 6.00
CA SER A 148 5.66 -6.69 7.06
C SER A 148 4.21 -6.79 6.60
N MET A 149 3.64 -5.71 6.04
CA MET A 149 2.25 -5.68 5.60
C MET A 149 1.98 -6.64 4.44
N PHE A 150 2.90 -6.74 3.47
CA PHE A 150 2.76 -7.67 2.36
C PHE A 150 2.89 -9.12 2.81
N SER A 151 3.77 -9.40 3.78
CA SER A 151 3.90 -10.75 4.37
C SER A 151 2.62 -11.18 5.08
N ILE A 152 2.03 -10.29 5.88
CA ILE A 152 0.74 -10.52 6.54
C ILE A 152 -0.34 -10.75 5.49
N GLY A 153 -0.38 -9.92 4.45
CA GLY A 153 -1.36 -10.05 3.39
C GLY A 153 -1.29 -11.38 2.63
N MET A 154 -0.07 -11.79 2.29
CA MET A 154 0.20 -13.07 1.65
C MET A 154 -0.19 -14.25 2.53
N MET A 155 0.08 -14.17 3.84
CA MET A 155 -0.33 -15.18 4.82
C MET A 155 -1.86 -15.30 4.87
N VAL A 156 -2.58 -14.19 4.98
CA VAL A 156 -4.05 -14.17 5.01
C VAL A 156 -4.64 -14.73 3.72
N GLY A 157 -4.13 -14.30 2.56
CA GLY A 157 -4.55 -14.81 1.25
C GLY A 157 -4.25 -16.30 1.06
N GLY A 158 -3.16 -16.78 1.65
CA GLY A 158 -2.74 -18.19 1.63
C GLY A 158 -3.54 -19.10 2.55
N ILE A 159 -4.10 -18.58 3.65
CA ILE A 159 -4.92 -19.36 4.61
C ILE A 159 -6.40 -19.33 4.20
N ALA A 160 -6.89 -18.20 3.70
CA ALA A 160 -8.30 -18.04 3.34
C ALA A 160 -8.75 -19.03 2.25
N LYS A 161 -9.96 -19.55 2.42
CA LYS A 161 -10.59 -20.50 1.47
C LYS A 161 -11.21 -19.79 0.26
N ASN A 162 -11.57 -18.52 0.42
CA ASN A 162 -12.31 -17.70 -0.55
C ASN A 162 -12.16 -16.21 -0.22
N ALA A 163 -12.33 -15.35 -1.24
CA ALA A 163 -12.16 -13.90 -1.14
C ALA A 163 -13.00 -13.24 -0.03
N LYS A 164 -14.21 -13.75 0.22
CA LYS A 164 -15.08 -13.24 1.29
C LYS A 164 -14.47 -13.44 2.68
N ILE A 165 -13.89 -14.62 2.96
CA ILE A 165 -13.23 -14.88 4.25
C ILE A 165 -11.93 -14.08 4.35
N ALA A 166 -11.17 -13.97 3.25
CA ALA A 166 -9.97 -13.13 3.23
C ALA A 166 -10.28 -11.67 3.58
N GLY A 167 -11.35 -11.10 3.01
CA GLY A 167 -11.79 -9.75 3.32
C GLY A 167 -12.20 -9.54 4.78
N ILE A 168 -12.86 -10.52 5.40
CA ILE A 168 -13.21 -10.47 6.82
C ILE A 168 -11.95 -10.50 7.69
N ILE A 169 -11.00 -11.40 7.42
CA ILE A 169 -9.74 -11.50 8.17
C ILE A 169 -8.90 -10.23 7.97
N ALA A 170 -8.80 -9.75 6.73
CA ALA A 170 -8.11 -8.50 6.40
C ALA A 170 -8.70 -7.31 7.18
N SER A 171 -10.03 -7.18 7.20
CA SER A 171 -10.70 -6.11 7.94
C SER A 171 -10.48 -6.24 9.45
N ALA A 172 -10.59 -7.46 9.99
CA ALA A 172 -10.36 -7.74 11.40
C ALA A 172 -8.91 -7.46 11.84
N LEU A 173 -7.94 -7.57 10.94
CA LEU A 173 -6.55 -7.17 11.20
C LEU A 173 -6.33 -5.66 11.01
N TYR A 174 -6.93 -5.08 9.97
CA TYR A 174 -6.75 -3.68 9.59
C TYR A 174 -7.30 -2.72 10.64
N PHE A 175 -8.50 -2.98 11.19
CA PHE A 175 -9.11 -2.05 12.16
C PHE A 175 -8.31 -1.90 13.47
N PRO A 176 -7.87 -2.99 14.15
CA PRO A 176 -6.98 -2.87 15.30
C PRO A 176 -5.67 -2.18 14.94
N MET A 177 -5.06 -2.54 13.79
CA MET A 177 -3.82 -1.90 13.35
C MET A 177 -3.99 -0.38 13.19
N LEU A 178 -5.10 0.08 12.64
CA LEU A 178 -5.38 1.49 12.44
C LEU A 178 -5.54 2.25 13.76
N ILE A 179 -6.12 1.61 14.78
CA ILE A 179 -6.23 2.16 16.14
C ILE A 179 -4.83 2.29 16.78
N PHE A 180 -3.99 1.27 16.63
CA PHE A 180 -2.66 1.22 17.24
C PHE A 180 -1.54 1.83 16.37
N SER A 181 -1.84 2.37 15.18
CA SER A 181 -0.79 2.85 14.26
C SER A 181 -0.20 4.21 14.63
N GLY A 182 -0.67 4.84 15.72
CA GLY A 182 -0.32 6.21 16.08
C GLY A 182 -0.90 7.28 15.15
N ALA A 183 -1.69 6.89 14.13
CA ALA A 183 -2.31 7.84 13.19
C ALA A 183 -3.68 8.34 13.68
N THR A 184 -4.36 7.57 14.53
CA THR A 184 -5.68 7.93 15.08
C THR A 184 -5.66 8.25 16.56
N LEU A 185 -4.76 7.64 17.33
CA LEU A 185 -4.52 7.92 18.74
C LEU A 185 -3.04 8.33 18.92
N PRO A 186 -2.76 9.50 19.52
CA PRO A 186 -1.40 9.94 19.83
C PRO A 186 -0.77 9.15 20.98
#